data_AF-A0A948QDP9-F1
#
_entry.id   AF-A0A948QDP9-F1
#
_cell.length_a   1.000
_cell.length_b   1.000
_cell.length_c   1.000
_cell.angle_alpha   90.00
_cell.angle_beta   90.00
_cell.angle_gamma   90.00
#
_symmetry.space_group_name_H-M   'P 1'
#
loop_
_entity.id
_entity.type
_entity.pdbx_description
1 polymer ?
#
loop_
_entity_poly.entity_id
_entity_poly.type
_entity_poly.pdbx_seq_one_letter_code
_entity_poly.pdbx_strand_id
1 'polypeptide(L)'
;MTQLESARKGIVTPEMNVVAEAEGLDVEFIREGVAKGRIVIPANINHENLVPCGIGQGLKTKVNANIGTSSDFGDINTELEKLRVAIDAGADTVMDLSTGGDIGAIRRTIIAASAAGIGTVPIYQAGIKAIEQYDAIVKMTADDVFAVIEEHARDGVDFATVHCGVTQVAIDRLKNQGRVADVVSRGGAFLIGWMLYNERENPLYEQYDRLLDIAR
;
A
#
# COMPACT_ATOMS: atom_id res chain seq x y z
N MET A 1 -17.06 -4.61 4.65
CA MET A 1 -17.89 -3.41 4.40
C MET A 1 -16.98 -2.22 4.53
N THR A 2 -16.70 -1.56 3.42
CA THR A 2 -15.71 -0.47 3.38
C THR A 2 -16.31 0.87 3.81
N GLN A 3 -15.44 1.84 4.12
CA GLN A 3 -15.86 3.22 4.38
C GLN A 3 -16.65 3.82 3.21
N LEU A 4 -16.28 3.48 1.97
CA LEU A 4 -17.00 3.90 0.76
C LEU A 4 -18.42 3.33 0.69
N GLU A 5 -18.59 2.06 1.02
CA GLU A 5 -19.91 1.40 1.04
C GLU A 5 -20.82 1.98 2.12
N SER A 6 -20.29 2.20 3.33
CA SER A 6 -21.02 2.85 4.43
C SER A 6 -21.45 4.27 4.03
N ALA A 7 -20.53 5.06 3.48
CA ALA A 7 -20.80 6.43 3.07
C ALA A 7 -21.91 6.52 2.01
N ARG A 8 -21.89 5.63 1.00
CA ARG A 8 -22.90 5.56 -0.07
C ARG A 8 -24.28 5.12 0.44
N LYS A 9 -24.33 4.38 1.55
CA LYS A 9 -25.57 4.04 2.26
C LYS A 9 -26.07 5.16 3.18
N GLY A 10 -25.39 6.31 3.22
CA GLY A 10 -25.72 7.41 4.12
C GLY A 10 -25.34 7.15 5.57
N ILE A 11 -24.47 6.17 5.83
CA ILE A 11 -24.03 5.83 7.18
C ILE A 11 -22.77 6.63 7.50
N VAL A 12 -22.83 7.38 8.60
CA VAL A 12 -21.65 7.99 9.24
C VAL A 12 -20.99 6.96 10.15
N THR A 13 -19.73 6.64 9.89
CA THR A 13 -18.95 5.68 10.68
C THR A 13 -18.19 6.36 11.81
N PRO A 14 -17.73 5.61 12.83
CA PRO A 14 -16.83 6.16 13.86
C PRO A 14 -15.57 6.79 13.26
N GLU A 15 -14.99 6.18 12.22
CA GLU A 15 -13.78 6.70 11.56
C GLU A 15 -14.04 8.05 10.89
N MET A 16 -15.21 8.24 10.27
CA MET A 16 -15.58 9.55 9.70
C MET A 16 -15.71 10.63 10.77
N ASN A 17 -16.20 10.31 11.98
CA ASN A 17 -16.27 11.27 13.08
C ASN A 17 -14.87 11.69 13.54
N VAL A 18 -13.94 10.73 13.69
CA VAL A 18 -12.56 11.03 14.08
C VAL A 18 -11.89 11.94 13.05
N VAL A 19 -12.07 11.66 11.76
CA VAL A 19 -11.53 12.50 10.68
C VAL A 19 -12.16 13.90 10.70
N ALA A 20 -13.48 14.00 10.89
CA ALA A 20 -14.18 15.28 10.95
C ALA A 20 -13.68 16.15 12.10
N GLU A 21 -13.48 15.56 13.28
CA GLU A 21 -12.94 16.24 14.46
C GLU A 21 -11.50 16.72 14.24
N ALA A 22 -10.62 15.86 13.72
CA ALA A 22 -9.22 16.21 13.44
C ALA A 22 -9.05 17.33 12.39
N GLU A 23 -9.99 17.42 11.46
CA GLU A 23 -10.02 18.42 10.39
C GLU A 23 -10.80 19.68 10.78
N GLY A 24 -11.60 19.64 11.86
CA GLY A 24 -12.49 20.73 12.26
C GLY A 24 -13.62 20.98 11.26
N LEU A 25 -14.15 19.91 10.65
CA LEU A 25 -15.16 19.94 9.59
C LEU A 25 -16.44 19.22 10.03
N ASP A 26 -17.54 19.46 9.31
CA ASP A 26 -18.77 18.70 9.47
C ASP A 26 -18.57 17.24 9.04
N VAL A 27 -19.07 16.28 9.82
CA VAL A 27 -18.99 14.86 9.51
C VAL A 27 -19.74 14.50 8.23
N GLU A 28 -20.79 15.24 7.89
CA GLU A 28 -21.48 15.05 6.61
C GLU A 28 -20.61 15.48 5.41
N PHE A 29 -19.75 16.49 5.57
CA PHE A 29 -18.76 16.83 4.54
C PHE A 29 -17.79 15.67 4.30
N ILE A 30 -17.32 15.02 5.37
CA ILE A 30 -16.46 13.84 5.30
C ILE A 30 -17.19 12.68 4.62
N ARG A 31 -18.38 12.31 5.11
CA ARG A 31 -19.18 11.20 4.55
C ARG A 31 -19.48 11.42 3.08
N GLU A 32 -19.91 12.62 2.68
CA GLU A 32 -20.16 12.94 1.28
C GLU A 32 -18.89 12.86 0.41
N GLY A 33 -17.77 13.38 0.91
CA GLY A 33 -16.48 13.28 0.24
C GLY A 33 -16.07 11.83 0.01
N VAL A 34 -16.27 10.97 1.01
CA VAL A 34 -16.02 9.53 0.91
C VAL A 34 -16.98 8.89 -0.10
N ALA A 35 -18.29 9.15 -0.03
CA ALA A 35 -19.27 8.58 -0.96
C ALA A 35 -18.99 8.94 -2.44
N LYS A 36 -18.49 10.16 -2.67
CA LYS A 36 -18.09 10.69 -3.98
C LYS A 36 -16.70 10.23 -4.44
N GLY A 37 -15.95 9.52 -3.60
CA GLY A 37 -14.57 9.08 -3.90
C GLY A 37 -13.55 10.23 -3.95
N ARG A 38 -13.83 11.34 -3.27
CA ARG A 38 -12.94 12.52 -3.16
C ARG A 38 -12.14 12.55 -1.86
N ILE A 39 -12.55 11.76 -0.88
CA ILE A 39 -11.86 11.48 0.38
C ILE A 39 -11.78 9.97 0.55
N VAL A 40 -10.64 9.47 1.03
CA VAL A 40 -10.46 8.08 1.47
C VAL A 40 -10.05 8.08 2.94
N ILE A 41 -10.45 7.03 3.65
CA ILE A 41 -10.04 6.76 5.03
C ILE A 41 -9.46 5.34 5.03
N PRO A 42 -8.13 5.18 4.88
CA PRO A 42 -7.47 3.89 5.00
C PRO A 42 -7.63 3.38 6.43
N ALA A 43 -8.44 2.34 6.61
CA ALA A 43 -8.75 1.80 7.92
C ALA A 43 -9.05 0.30 7.80
N ASN A 44 -7.98 -0.50 7.77
CA ASN A 44 -8.12 -1.95 7.76
C ASN A 44 -8.66 -2.40 9.12
N ILE A 45 -9.65 -3.28 9.11
CA ILE A 45 -10.30 -3.79 10.33
C ILE A 45 -9.34 -4.54 11.26
N ASN A 46 -8.21 -5.03 10.75
CA ASN A 46 -7.21 -5.75 11.54
C ASN A 46 -6.14 -4.82 12.14
N HIS A 47 -6.18 -3.51 11.86
CA HIS A 47 -5.27 -2.52 12.46
C HIS A 47 -5.89 -1.92 13.73
N GLU A 48 -5.79 -2.67 14.84
CA GLU A 48 -6.53 -2.37 16.08
C GLU A 48 -6.16 -1.03 16.75
N ASN A 49 -4.92 -0.56 16.57
CA ASN A 49 -4.41 0.66 17.21
C ASN A 49 -4.52 1.93 16.32
N LEU A 50 -5.16 1.81 15.15
CA LEU A 50 -5.26 2.90 14.18
C LEU A 50 -6.02 4.11 14.73
N VAL A 51 -5.46 5.29 14.53
CA VAL A 51 -6.17 6.57 14.59
C VAL A 51 -6.53 6.96 13.15
N PRO A 52 -7.82 6.90 12.76
CA PRO A 52 -8.23 7.14 11.38
C PRO A 52 -7.80 8.51 10.84
N CYS A 53 -7.22 8.49 9.64
CA CYS A 53 -6.80 9.69 8.92
C CYS A 53 -7.49 9.78 7.56
N GLY A 54 -8.15 10.92 7.31
CA GLY A 54 -8.78 11.20 6.01
C GLY A 54 -7.79 11.81 5.04
N ILE A 55 -7.77 11.31 3.80
CA ILE A 55 -6.92 11.83 2.73
C ILE A 55 -7.83 12.25 1.58
N GLY A 56 -7.83 13.54 1.22
CA GLY A 56 -8.64 13.98 0.09
C GLY A 56 -8.89 15.48 -0.01
N GLN A 57 -9.74 15.82 -0.97
CA GLN A 57 -10.08 17.20 -1.31
C GLN A 57 -10.77 17.91 -0.13
N GLY A 58 -10.26 19.08 0.22
CA GLY A 58 -10.82 19.93 1.30
C GLY A 58 -10.27 19.63 2.70
N LEU A 59 -9.43 18.59 2.84
CA LEU A 59 -8.70 18.28 4.07
C LEU A 59 -7.31 18.92 4.06
N LYS A 60 -6.63 18.94 5.21
CA LYS A 60 -5.21 19.32 5.29
C LYS A 60 -4.35 18.40 4.40
N THR A 61 -3.29 18.94 3.83
CA THR A 61 -2.28 18.15 3.11
C THR A 61 -1.65 17.12 4.04
N LYS A 62 -1.56 15.87 3.57
CA LYS A 62 -1.03 14.74 4.34
C LYS A 62 0.39 14.39 3.90
N VAL A 63 1.23 13.98 4.85
CA VAL A 63 2.62 13.60 4.64
C VAL A 63 2.81 12.13 4.99
N ASN A 64 3.47 11.39 4.08
CA ASN A 64 3.84 10.00 4.28
C ASN A 64 5.35 9.88 4.56
N ALA A 65 5.74 9.12 5.57
CA ALA A 65 7.12 8.72 5.81
C ALA A 65 7.39 7.29 5.32
N ASN A 66 8.53 7.05 4.69
CA ASN A 66 8.95 5.70 4.29
C ASN A 66 9.98 5.16 5.27
N ILE A 67 9.74 3.97 5.80
CA ILE A 67 10.67 3.18 6.60
C ILE A 67 10.85 1.81 5.95
N GLY A 68 11.60 0.93 6.57
CA GLY A 68 11.76 -0.45 6.16
C GLY A 68 13.22 -0.92 6.18
N THR A 69 13.36 -2.23 6.27
CA THR A 69 14.63 -2.94 6.27
C THR A 69 15.16 -3.20 4.86
N SER A 70 16.44 -3.58 4.78
CA SER A 70 17.10 -4.07 3.58
C SER A 70 17.97 -5.28 3.90
N SER A 71 18.54 -5.93 2.88
CA SER A 71 19.52 -7.01 3.07
C SER A 71 20.73 -6.59 3.91
N ASP A 72 21.08 -5.30 3.86
CA ASP A 72 22.27 -4.77 4.52
C ASP A 72 21.96 -4.29 5.95
N PHE A 73 20.69 -3.97 6.23
CA PHE A 73 20.26 -3.44 7.52
C PHE A 73 18.83 -3.88 7.85
N GLY A 74 18.69 -4.83 8.78
CA GLY A 74 17.45 -5.54 9.09
C GLY A 74 17.01 -5.54 10.55
N ASP A 75 17.46 -4.59 11.36
CA ASP A 75 17.12 -4.54 12.78
C ASP A 75 15.74 -3.93 13.04
N ILE A 76 14.84 -4.73 13.63
CA ILE A 76 13.47 -4.32 13.97
C ILE A 76 13.43 -3.18 14.98
N ASN A 77 14.37 -3.10 15.93
CA ASN A 77 14.37 -2.03 16.93
C ASN A 77 14.62 -0.67 16.27
N THR A 78 15.52 -0.64 15.28
CA THR A 78 15.76 0.55 14.49
C THR A 78 14.53 0.96 13.67
N GLU A 79 13.78 0.00 13.10
CA GLU A 79 12.54 0.33 12.37
C GLU A 79 11.44 0.87 13.29
N LEU A 80 11.32 0.34 14.52
CA LEU A 80 10.40 0.87 15.52
C LEU A 80 10.78 2.27 15.98
N GLU A 81 12.07 2.56 16.11
CA GLU A 81 12.54 3.91 16.42
C GLU A 81 12.28 4.89 15.26
N LYS A 82 12.48 4.47 14.01
CA LYS A 82 12.12 5.27 12.83
C LYS A 82 10.61 5.54 12.77
N LEU A 83 9.79 4.54 13.04
CA LEU A 83 8.32 4.68 13.11
C LEU A 83 7.94 5.75 14.15
N ARG A 84 8.47 5.63 15.37
CA ARG A 84 8.22 6.59 16.45
C ARG A 84 8.63 8.00 16.05
N VAL A 85 9.86 8.18 15.55
CA VAL A 85 10.39 9.48 15.12
C VAL A 85 9.55 10.08 13.98
N ALA A 86 9.10 9.27 13.02
CA ALA A 86 8.27 9.74 11.92
C ALA A 86 6.90 10.26 12.41
N ILE A 87 6.25 9.54 13.32
CA ILE A 87 4.97 9.94 13.91
C ILE A 87 5.16 11.20 14.78
N ASP A 88 6.19 11.23 15.63
CA ASP A 88 6.49 12.40 16.48
C ASP A 88 6.81 13.66 15.65
N ALA A 89 7.38 13.48 14.45
CA ALA A 89 7.63 14.56 13.49
C ALA A 89 6.38 14.99 12.70
N GLY A 90 5.25 14.30 12.86
CA GLY A 90 3.97 14.65 12.24
C GLY A 90 3.66 13.95 10.91
N ALA A 91 4.23 12.77 10.65
CA ALA A 91 3.79 11.95 9.52
C ALA A 91 2.35 11.46 9.73
N ASP A 92 1.47 11.69 8.75
CA ASP A 92 0.06 11.25 8.79
C ASP A 92 -0.09 9.76 8.46
N THR A 93 0.82 9.22 7.64
CA THR A 93 0.91 7.80 7.30
C THR A 93 2.36 7.35 7.23
N VAL A 94 2.58 6.05 7.36
CA VAL A 94 3.90 5.45 7.21
C VAL A 94 3.83 4.29 6.23
N MET A 95 4.80 4.15 5.33
CA MET A 95 4.94 2.96 4.51
C MET A 95 6.11 2.10 4.97
N ASP A 96 5.83 0.82 5.19
CA ASP A 96 6.85 -0.21 5.33
C ASP A 96 7.28 -0.70 3.94
N LEU A 97 8.50 -0.34 3.55
CA LEU A 97 9.14 -0.71 2.28
C LEU A 97 10.24 -1.77 2.47
N SER A 98 10.16 -2.56 3.54
CA SER A 98 11.12 -3.60 3.87
C SER A 98 11.37 -4.59 2.73
N THR A 99 12.64 -4.91 2.49
CA THR A 99 13.09 -5.90 1.49
C THR A 99 14.12 -6.88 2.04
N GLY A 100 14.29 -6.97 3.36
CA GLY A 100 15.24 -7.88 3.99
C GLY A 100 14.83 -8.32 5.39
N GLY A 101 15.40 -9.42 5.86
CA GLY A 101 14.98 -10.07 7.11
C GLY A 101 13.61 -10.74 6.97
N ASP A 102 12.97 -11.05 8.10
CA ASP A 102 11.59 -11.58 8.11
C ASP A 102 10.59 -10.43 7.91
N ILE A 103 10.34 -10.10 6.64
CA ILE A 103 9.45 -8.99 6.23
C ILE A 103 8.06 -9.13 6.87
N GLY A 104 7.54 -10.36 6.99
CA GLY A 104 6.23 -10.61 7.60
C GLY A 104 6.23 -10.28 9.09
N ALA A 105 7.24 -10.74 9.84
CA ALA A 105 7.35 -10.44 11.26
C ALA A 105 7.60 -8.94 11.51
N ILE A 106 8.43 -8.30 10.69
CA ILE A 106 8.73 -6.87 10.77
C ILE A 106 7.44 -6.06 10.56
N ARG A 107 6.71 -6.32 9.47
CA ARG A 107 5.46 -5.63 9.16
C ARG A 107 4.43 -5.75 10.28
N ARG A 108 4.17 -6.98 10.78
CA ARG A 108 3.22 -7.19 11.89
C ARG A 108 3.63 -6.42 13.14
N THR A 109 4.92 -6.37 13.42
CA THR A 109 5.45 -5.62 14.57
C THR A 109 5.28 -4.11 14.37
N ILE A 110 5.51 -3.59 13.17
CA ILE A 110 5.29 -2.17 12.82
C ILE A 110 3.81 -1.79 12.96
N ILE A 111 2.91 -2.60 12.39
CA ILE A 111 1.46 -2.36 12.45
C ILE A 111 0.98 -2.35 13.90
N ALA A 112 1.39 -3.34 14.71
CA ALA A 112 1.01 -3.40 16.12
C ALA A 112 1.48 -2.18 16.94
N ALA A 113 2.59 -1.55 16.54
CA ALA A 113 3.18 -0.40 17.22
C ALA A 113 2.73 0.96 16.66
N SER A 114 1.97 1.00 15.57
CA SER A 114 1.59 2.25 14.89
C SER A 114 0.19 2.70 15.26
N ALA A 115 0.03 4.00 15.49
CA ALA A 115 -1.28 4.66 15.50
C ALA A 115 -1.61 5.29 14.13
N ALA A 116 -0.61 5.49 13.27
CA ALA A 116 -0.78 6.02 11.93
C ALA A 116 -1.05 4.89 10.92
N GLY A 117 -1.79 5.20 9.85
CA GLY A 117 -2.08 4.22 8.80
C GLY A 117 -0.81 3.69 8.13
N ILE A 118 -0.71 2.36 7.98
CA ILE A 118 0.43 1.66 7.41
C ILE A 118 0.18 1.25 5.97
N GLY A 119 1.06 1.70 5.07
CA GLY A 119 1.08 1.31 3.68
C GLY A 119 2.19 0.33 3.34
N THR A 120 2.02 -0.43 2.26
CA THR A 120 3.07 -1.33 1.74
C THR A 120 3.14 -1.36 0.22
N VAL A 121 4.18 -1.98 -0.32
CA VAL A 121 4.32 -2.32 -1.74
C VAL A 121 4.44 -3.85 -1.89
N PRO A 122 3.33 -4.59 -1.99
CA PRO A 122 3.32 -6.07 -1.92
C PRO A 122 4.27 -6.77 -2.89
N ILE A 123 4.50 -6.18 -4.07
CA ILE A 123 5.41 -6.76 -5.08
C ILE A 123 6.86 -6.86 -4.59
N TYR A 124 7.27 -6.09 -3.58
CA TYR A 124 8.59 -6.21 -2.98
C TYR A 124 8.76 -7.54 -2.26
N GLN A 125 7.86 -7.86 -1.33
CA GLN A 125 7.88 -9.14 -0.63
C GLN A 125 7.67 -10.32 -1.59
N ALA A 126 6.76 -10.20 -2.57
CA ALA A 126 6.58 -11.24 -3.58
C ALA A 126 7.87 -11.50 -4.38
N GLY A 127 8.58 -10.44 -4.77
CA GLY A 127 9.87 -10.56 -5.45
C GLY A 127 10.95 -11.22 -4.59
N ILE A 128 11.04 -10.88 -3.31
CA ILE A 128 12.00 -11.51 -2.38
C ILE A 128 11.68 -13.00 -2.19
N LYS A 129 10.41 -13.36 -1.93
CA LYS A 129 9.98 -14.77 -1.84
C LYS A 129 10.29 -15.54 -3.11
N ALA A 130 10.12 -14.93 -4.28
CA ALA A 130 10.44 -15.56 -5.56
C ALA A 130 11.95 -15.76 -5.79
N ILE A 131 12.80 -14.89 -5.26
CA ILE A 131 14.26 -15.14 -5.25
C ILE A 131 14.56 -16.35 -4.38
N GLU A 132 14.00 -16.43 -3.17
CA GLU A 132 14.25 -17.53 -2.24
C GLU A 132 13.73 -18.88 -2.75
N GLN A 133 12.59 -18.88 -3.45
CA GLN A 133 11.92 -20.09 -3.91
C GLN A 133 12.34 -20.54 -5.33
N TYR A 134 12.66 -19.58 -6.21
CA TYR A 134 12.85 -19.84 -7.65
C TYR A 134 14.18 -19.30 -8.20
N ASP A 135 15.04 -18.71 -7.37
CA ASP A 135 16.30 -18.04 -7.72
C ASP A 135 16.16 -16.77 -8.56
N ALA A 136 14.93 -16.29 -8.84
CA ALA A 136 14.73 -15.08 -9.64
C ALA A 136 13.34 -14.44 -9.46
N ILE A 137 13.30 -13.11 -9.34
CA ILE A 137 12.06 -12.31 -9.27
C ILE A 137 11.13 -12.60 -10.45
N VAL A 138 11.68 -12.70 -11.66
CA VAL A 138 10.90 -12.86 -12.90
C VAL A 138 10.16 -14.20 -12.99
N LYS A 139 10.46 -15.16 -12.12
CA LYS A 139 9.80 -16.47 -12.05
C LYS A 139 8.62 -16.51 -11.07
N MET A 140 8.32 -15.42 -10.37
CA MET A 140 7.10 -15.34 -9.54
C MET A 140 5.86 -15.65 -10.40
N THR A 141 4.83 -16.21 -9.80
CA THR A 141 3.54 -16.41 -10.46
C THR A 141 2.56 -15.29 -10.08
N ALA A 142 1.45 -15.16 -10.81
CA ALA A 142 0.38 -14.25 -10.40
C ALA A 142 -0.13 -14.59 -8.99
N ASP A 143 -0.25 -15.89 -8.67
CA ASP A 143 -0.70 -16.35 -7.36
C ASP A 143 0.28 -15.99 -6.24
N ASP A 144 1.59 -16.00 -6.48
CA ASP A 144 2.58 -15.52 -5.50
C ASP A 144 2.35 -14.05 -5.16
N VAL A 145 2.04 -13.21 -6.15
CA VAL A 145 1.76 -11.78 -5.95
C VAL A 145 0.47 -11.59 -5.15
N PHE A 146 -0.61 -12.27 -5.53
CA PHE A 146 -1.89 -12.17 -4.83
C PHE A 146 -1.84 -12.74 -3.41
N ALA A 147 -1.13 -13.85 -3.20
CA ALA A 147 -0.96 -14.43 -1.86
C ALA A 147 -0.28 -13.45 -0.90
N VAL A 148 0.69 -12.66 -1.37
CA VAL A 148 1.32 -11.61 -0.56
C VAL A 148 0.38 -10.44 -0.29
N ILE A 149 -0.45 -10.05 -1.27
CA ILE A 149 -1.48 -9.00 -1.06
C ILE A 149 -2.48 -9.45 0.01
N GLU A 150 -2.94 -10.71 -0.05
CA GLU A 150 -3.83 -11.31 0.94
C GLU A 150 -3.18 -11.44 2.32
N GLU A 151 -1.87 -11.76 2.38
CA GLU A 151 -1.09 -11.76 3.62
C GLU A 151 -1.05 -10.34 4.25
N HIS A 152 -0.74 -9.32 3.45
CA HIS A 152 -0.68 -7.93 3.92
C HIS A 152 -2.04 -7.43 4.43
N ALA A 153 -3.12 -7.75 3.71
CA ALA A 153 -4.48 -7.38 4.12
C ALA A 153 -4.87 -8.05 5.46
N ARG A 154 -4.50 -9.32 5.66
CA ARG A 154 -4.71 -10.02 6.94
C ARG A 154 -3.89 -9.46 8.08
N ASP A 155 -2.67 -9.00 7.81
CA ASP A 155 -1.80 -8.41 8.82
C ASP A 155 -2.23 -7.00 9.27
N GLY A 156 -3.20 -6.38 8.58
CA GLY A 156 -3.71 -5.05 8.95
C GLY A 156 -3.12 -3.88 8.15
N VAL A 157 -2.53 -4.12 6.97
CA VAL A 157 -2.11 -3.03 6.08
C VAL A 157 -3.32 -2.21 5.63
N ASP A 158 -3.27 -0.89 5.84
CA ASP A 158 -4.39 0.02 5.54
C ASP A 158 -4.49 0.39 4.06
N PHE A 159 -3.35 0.45 3.36
CA PHE A 159 -3.31 0.71 1.92
C PHE A 159 -2.12 0.02 1.24
N ALA A 160 -2.33 -0.38 -0.02
CA ALA A 160 -1.30 -1.03 -0.81
C ALA A 160 -1.02 -0.25 -2.09
N THR A 161 0.27 -0.04 -2.37
CA THR A 161 0.71 0.46 -3.67
C THR A 161 0.85 -0.70 -4.63
N VAL A 162 -0.08 -0.79 -5.59
CA VAL A 162 -0.16 -1.80 -6.63
C VAL A 162 0.03 -1.16 -8.01
N HIS A 163 0.92 -1.73 -8.82
CA HIS A 163 1.36 -1.12 -10.08
C HIS A 163 0.51 -1.61 -11.27
N CYS A 164 -0.81 -1.62 -11.14
CA CYS A 164 -1.74 -2.12 -12.16
C CYS A 164 -1.66 -1.35 -13.49
N GLY A 165 -1.18 -0.09 -13.46
CA GLY A 165 -1.06 0.76 -14.64
C GLY A 165 0.15 0.44 -15.54
N VAL A 166 1.03 -0.47 -15.13
CA VAL A 166 2.12 -0.97 -15.98
C VAL A 166 1.53 -2.00 -16.93
N THR A 167 1.31 -1.63 -18.19
CA THR A 167 0.76 -2.53 -19.23
C THR A 167 1.76 -2.72 -20.36
N GLN A 168 1.57 -3.74 -21.20
CA GLN A 168 2.41 -3.94 -22.40
C GLN A 168 2.44 -2.68 -23.28
N VAL A 169 1.29 -2.04 -23.45
CA VAL A 169 1.16 -0.76 -24.18
C VAL A 169 1.99 0.36 -23.53
N ALA A 170 2.01 0.43 -22.19
CA ALA A 170 2.82 1.41 -21.48
C ALA A 170 4.33 1.15 -21.65
N ILE A 171 4.74 -0.12 -21.67
CA ILE A 171 6.13 -0.53 -21.91
C ILE A 171 6.57 -0.16 -23.34
N ASP A 172 5.74 -0.41 -24.35
CA ASP A 172 6.06 -0.05 -25.74
C ASP A 172 6.21 1.46 -25.92
N ARG A 173 5.34 2.24 -25.28
CA ARG A 173 5.45 3.71 -25.26
C ARG A 173 6.75 4.16 -24.60
N LEU A 174 7.12 3.54 -23.48
CA LEU A 174 8.37 3.85 -22.78
C LEU A 174 9.58 3.62 -23.68
N LYS A 175 9.65 2.47 -24.36
CA LYS A 175 10.73 2.13 -25.31
C LYS A 175 10.83 3.16 -26.44
N ASN A 176 9.70 3.60 -26.98
CA ASN A 176 9.65 4.59 -28.05
C ASN A 176 10.00 6.00 -27.58
N GLN A 177 9.76 6.34 -26.31
CA GLN A 177 10.03 7.67 -25.77
C GLN A 177 11.52 7.95 -25.59
N GLY A 178 12.34 6.93 -25.32
CA GLY A 178 13.78 7.09 -25.09
C GLY A 178 14.11 7.92 -23.86
N ARG A 179 13.57 7.53 -22.69
CA ARG A 179 13.83 8.25 -21.42
C ARG A 179 15.31 8.16 -21.02
N VAL A 180 15.82 9.21 -20.39
CA VAL A 180 17.21 9.25 -19.90
C VAL A 180 17.46 8.24 -18.76
N ALA A 181 16.51 8.07 -17.86
CA ALA A 181 16.63 7.22 -16.67
C ALA A 181 15.67 6.02 -16.69
N ASP A 182 15.11 5.69 -17.85
CA ASP A 182 14.16 4.59 -18.06
C ASP A 182 13.05 4.49 -16.98
N VAL A 183 13.07 3.43 -16.17
CA VAL A 183 12.07 3.12 -15.13
C VAL A 183 12.72 3.20 -13.76
N VAL A 184 12.33 4.22 -13.00
CA VAL A 184 12.84 4.49 -11.65
C VAL A 184 11.95 3.95 -10.52
N SER A 185 10.75 3.46 -10.84
CA SER A 185 9.92 2.74 -9.85
C SER A 185 10.43 1.31 -9.73
N ARG A 186 10.88 0.92 -8.54
CA ARG A 186 11.32 -0.45 -8.25
C ARG A 186 10.21 -1.47 -8.53
N GLY A 187 8.99 -1.20 -8.03
CA GLY A 187 7.85 -2.12 -8.22
C GLY A 187 7.41 -2.22 -9.68
N GLY A 188 7.46 -1.09 -10.39
CA GLY A 188 7.25 -1.08 -11.83
C GLY A 188 8.32 -1.87 -12.58
N ALA A 189 9.60 -1.72 -12.22
CA ALA A 189 10.70 -2.45 -12.85
C ALA A 189 10.59 -3.97 -12.64
N PHE A 190 10.18 -4.43 -11.44
CA PHE A 190 9.95 -5.85 -11.16
C PHE A 190 8.87 -6.44 -12.08
N LEU A 191 7.74 -5.74 -12.23
CA LEU A 191 6.65 -6.19 -13.10
C LEU A 191 7.03 -6.11 -14.58
N ILE A 192 7.71 -5.07 -15.03
CA ILE A 192 8.20 -5.00 -16.42
C ILE A 192 9.14 -6.16 -16.71
N GLY A 193 10.09 -6.45 -15.82
CA GLY A 193 10.98 -7.60 -15.95
C GLY A 193 10.21 -8.92 -16.03
N TRP A 194 9.20 -9.09 -15.18
CA TRP A 194 8.32 -10.26 -15.20
C TRP A 194 7.53 -10.37 -16.51
N MET A 195 6.92 -9.28 -16.98
CA MET A 195 6.10 -9.25 -18.20
C MET A 195 6.92 -9.57 -19.45
N LEU A 196 8.14 -9.02 -19.54
CA LEU A 196 9.06 -9.29 -20.64
C LEU A 196 9.58 -10.73 -20.62
N TYR A 197 9.87 -11.27 -19.44
CA TYR A 197 10.37 -12.65 -19.30
C TYR A 197 9.29 -13.69 -19.61
N ASN A 198 8.05 -13.45 -19.16
CA ASN A 198 6.94 -14.39 -19.32
C ASN A 198 6.11 -14.16 -20.59
N GLU A 199 6.40 -13.10 -21.36
CA GLU A 199 5.63 -12.68 -22.54
C GLU A 199 4.12 -12.55 -22.24
N ARG A 200 3.81 -11.95 -21.09
CA ARG A 200 2.43 -11.83 -20.56
C ARG A 200 2.10 -10.40 -20.16
N GLU A 201 0.81 -10.09 -20.09
CA GLU A 201 0.33 -8.82 -19.54
C GLU A 201 0.45 -8.84 -18.00
N ASN A 202 0.45 -7.65 -17.40
CA ASN A 202 0.56 -7.49 -15.95
C ASN A 202 -0.58 -8.22 -15.22
N PRO A 203 -0.28 -9.15 -14.31
CA PRO A 203 -1.31 -9.92 -13.61
C PRO A 203 -2.23 -9.05 -12.74
N LEU A 204 -1.72 -7.92 -12.22
CA LEU A 204 -2.51 -6.96 -11.45
C LEU A 204 -3.45 -6.12 -12.31
N TYR A 205 -3.18 -6.04 -13.62
CA TYR A 205 -4.07 -5.42 -14.60
C TYR A 205 -5.12 -6.44 -15.07
N GLU A 206 -4.69 -7.64 -15.48
CA GLU A 206 -5.59 -8.68 -16.00
C GLU A 206 -6.58 -9.18 -14.94
N GLN A 207 -6.15 -9.25 -13.67
CA GLN A 207 -6.96 -9.74 -12.55
C GLN A 207 -7.33 -8.62 -11.59
N TYR A 208 -7.61 -7.42 -12.11
CA TYR A 208 -7.96 -6.26 -11.27
C TYR A 208 -9.20 -6.52 -10.39
N ASP A 209 -10.19 -7.28 -10.88
CA ASP A 209 -11.37 -7.62 -10.08
C ASP A 209 -11.02 -8.49 -8.86
N ARG A 210 -10.08 -9.45 -9.00
CA ARG A 210 -9.56 -10.24 -7.86
C ARG A 210 -8.92 -9.34 -6.82
N LEU A 211 -8.18 -8.31 -7.25
CA LEU A 211 -7.59 -7.33 -6.34
C LEU A 211 -8.66 -6.54 -5.56
N LEU A 212 -9.74 -6.14 -6.24
CA LEU A 212 -10.85 -5.44 -5.61
C LEU A 212 -11.59 -6.33 -4.59
N ASP A 213 -11.72 -7.62 -4.87
CA ASP A 213 -12.36 -8.55 -3.93
C ASP A 213 -11.55 -8.75 -2.65
N ILE A 214 -10.21 -8.69 -2.72
CA ILE A 214 -9.35 -8.71 -1.52
C ILE A 214 -9.50 -7.43 -0.70
N ALA A 215 -9.74 -6.29 -1.34
CA ALA A 215 -9.77 -4.97 -0.71
C ALA A 215 -11.13 -4.55 -0.10
N ARG A 216 -12.17 -5.40 -0.20
CA ARG A 216 -13.56 -5.09 0.20
C ARG A 216 -13.92 -5.44 1.65
#